data_AF-A0A4Y2ACE7-F1
#
_entry.id   AF-A0A4Y2ACE7-F1
#
_cell.length_a   1.000
_cell.length_b   1.000
_cell.length_c   1.000
_cell.angle_alpha   90.00
_cell.angle_beta   90.00
_cell.angle_gamma   90.00
#
_symmetry.space_group_name_H-M   'P 1'
#
loop_
_entity.id
_entity.type
_entity.pdbx_description
1 polymer ?
#
loop_
_entity_poly.entity_id
_entity_poly.type
_entity_poly.pdbx_seq_one_letter_code
_entity_poly.pdbx_strand_id
1 'polypeptide(L)'
;MKIFLQTLWLEKLSFDDPLPKPIAVKWNHLVSLLKAIELIKIPHWIIVDNPQKLVLHCFSDSSQATYGVVIYLQCVMPNDTLTSKLVASKSRVSPLKTVSIPRLELCCCLLAA
;
A
#
# COMPACT_ATOMS: atom_id res chain seq x y z
N MET A 1 -0.55 8.11 4.60
CA MET A 1 -1.05 8.24 5.99
C MET A 1 -0.11 7.65 7.04
N LYS A 2 0.35 6.39 6.93
CA LYS A 2 1.21 5.75 7.95
C LYS A 2 2.52 6.52 8.25
N ILE A 3 3.22 7.01 7.23
CA ILE A 3 4.44 7.83 7.39
C ILE A 3 4.15 9.13 8.14
N PHE A 4 3.01 9.77 7.85
CA PHE A 4 2.60 11.01 8.52
C PHE A 4 2.39 10.78 10.02
N LEU A 5 1.72 9.68 10.40
CA LEU A 5 1.56 9.31 11.81
C LEU A 5 2.90 9.04 12.49
N GLN A 6 3.83 8.35 11.82
CA GLN A 6 5.19 8.18 12.34
C GLN A 6 5.91 9.52 12.54
N THR A 7 5.73 10.47 11.60
CA THR A 7 6.31 11.82 11.73
C THR A 7 5.73 12.55 12.94
N LEU A 8 4.41 12.48 13.16
CA LEU A 8 3.77 13.08 14.35
C LEU A 8 4.34 12.52 15.67
N TRP A 9 4.57 11.21 15.75
CA TRP A 9 5.15 10.61 16.95
C TRP A 9 6.57 11.08 17.23
N LEU A 10 7.34 11.45 16.20
CA LEU A 10 8.68 12.00 16.36
C LEU A 10 8.67 13.44 16.91
N GLU A 11 7.59 14.19 16.70
CA GLU A 11 7.42 15.56 17.22
C GLU A 11 7.14 15.60 18.74
N LYS A 12 6.86 14.46 19.36
CA LYS A 12 6.62 14.32 20.81
C LYS A 12 5.52 15.26 21.35
N LEU A 13 4.50 15.52 20.54
CA LEU A 13 3.34 16.31 20.91
C LEU A 13 2.46 15.55 21.92
N SER A 14 1.86 16.29 22.85
CA SER A 14 0.75 15.79 23.66
C SER A 14 -0.52 15.64 22.81
N PHE A 15 -1.52 14.91 23.30
CA PHE A 15 -2.76 14.67 22.56
C PHE A 15 -3.53 15.97 22.25
N ASP A 16 -3.49 16.93 23.19
CA ASP A 16 -4.23 18.19 23.10
C ASP A 16 -3.39 19.33 22.50
N ASP A 17 -2.12 19.08 22.18
CA ASP A 17 -1.24 20.10 21.62
C ASP A 17 -1.68 20.46 20.20
N PRO A 18 -1.71 21.75 19.85
CA PRO A 18 -1.98 22.17 18.49
C PRO A 18 -0.86 21.69 17.55
N LEU A 19 -1.24 21.18 16.37
CA LEU A 19 -0.27 20.81 15.35
C LEU A 19 0.56 22.02 14.90
N PRO A 20 1.90 21.89 14.80
CA PRO A 20 2.73 22.92 14.18
C PRO A 20 2.23 23.26 12.78
N LYS A 21 2.22 24.55 12.44
CA LYS A 21 1.75 25.06 11.13
C LYS A 21 2.18 24.21 9.92
N PRO A 22 3.47 23.84 9.73
CA PRO A 22 3.87 23.04 8.56
C PRO A 22 3.24 21.64 8.52
N ILE A 23 2.99 21.04 9.68
CA ILE A 23 2.38 19.71 9.81
C ILE A 23 0.86 19.81 9.59
N ALA A 24 0.23 20.85 10.14
CA ALA A 24 -1.19 21.13 9.94
C ALA A 24 -1.53 21.32 8.46
N VAL A 25 -0.70 22.03 7.69
CA VAL A 25 -0.89 22.18 6.23
C VAL A 25 -0.84 20.83 5.52
N LYS A 26 0.14 19.98 5.84
CA LYS A 26 0.26 18.63 5.27
C LYS A 26 -0.94 17.75 5.65
N TRP A 27 -1.40 17.84 6.90
CA TRP A 27 -2.60 17.13 7.37
C TRP A 27 -3.83 17.52 6.57
N ASN A 28 -4.11 18.81 6.45
CA ASN A 28 -5.27 19.32 5.73
C ASN A 28 -5.26 18.89 4.26
N HIS A 29 -4.08 18.88 3.63
CA HIS A 29 -3.91 18.35 2.28
C HIS A 29 -4.17 16.84 2.20
N LEU A 30 -3.66 16.04 3.15
CA LEU A 30 -3.95 14.61 3.18
C LEU A 30 -5.44 14.33 3.37
N VAL A 31 -6.10 15.05 4.28
CA VAL A 31 -7.54 14.92 4.54
C VAL A 31 -8.37 15.31 3.32
N SER A 32 -7.96 16.34 2.57
CA SER A 32 -8.68 16.70 1.34
C SER A 32 -8.59 15.61 0.27
N LEU A 33 -7.43 14.94 0.15
CA LEU A 33 -7.24 13.81 -0.76
C LEU A 33 -8.03 12.56 -0.35
N LEU A 34 -8.29 12.35 0.96
CA LEU A 34 -9.07 11.20 1.44
C LEU A 34 -10.48 11.18 0.86
N LYS A 35 -11.05 12.33 0.50
CA LYS A 35 -12.36 12.41 -0.18
C LYS A 35 -12.38 11.64 -1.50
N ALA A 36 -11.25 11.49 -2.18
CA ALA A 36 -11.15 10.72 -3.41
C ALA A 36 -11.36 9.21 -3.19
N ILE A 37 -11.27 8.70 -1.95
CA ILE A 37 -11.54 7.28 -1.65
C ILE A 37 -12.97 6.90 -2.02
N GLU A 38 -13.93 7.83 -1.91
CA GLU A 38 -15.33 7.59 -2.30
C GLU A 38 -15.48 7.26 -3.79
N LEU A 39 -14.52 7.68 -4.62
CA LEU A 39 -14.48 7.40 -6.05
C LEU A 39 -13.88 6.02 -6.37
N ILE A 40 -13.20 5.39 -5.40
CA ILE A 40 -12.54 4.09 -5.61
C ILE A 40 -13.58 2.97 -5.42
N LYS A 41 -13.89 2.27 -6.51
CA LYS A 41 -14.73 1.07 -6.50
C LYS A 41 -13.87 -0.18 -6.66
N ILE A 42 -13.87 -1.03 -5.64
CA ILE A 42 -13.17 -2.32 -5.67
C ILE A 42 -14.21 -3.43 -5.81
N PRO A 43 -14.17 -4.24 -6.88
CA PRO A 43 -15.11 -5.35 -7.04
C PRO A 43 -14.84 -6.41 -5.95
N HIS A 44 -15.90 -6.85 -5.26
CA HIS A 44 -15.78 -7.95 -4.28
C HIS A 44 -15.53 -9.30 -4.95
N TRP A 45 -16.14 -9.53 -6.10
CA TRP A 45 -15.94 -10.74 -6.90
C TRP A 45 -14.80 -10.53 -7.89
N ILE A 46 -13.73 -11.32 -7.73
CA ILE A 46 -12.47 -11.15 -8.49
C ILE A 46 -12.18 -12.31 -9.46
N ILE A 47 -12.95 -13.40 -9.39
CA ILE A 47 -12.80 -14.57 -10.25
C ILE A 47 -13.73 -14.40 -11.46
N VAL A 48 -13.28 -14.76 -12.66
CA VAL A 48 -14.14 -14.79 -13.86
C VAL A 48 -14.61 -16.22 -14.07
N ASP A 49 -15.84 -16.42 -14.55
CA ASP A 49 -16.41 -17.74 -14.75
C ASP A 49 -15.64 -18.55 -15.80
N ASN A 50 -15.39 -19.83 -15.50
CA ASN A 50 -14.71 -20.79 -16.37
C ASN A 50 -13.35 -20.31 -16.94
N PRO A 51 -12.40 -19.88 -16.08
CA PRO A 51 -11.09 -19.45 -16.54
C PRO A 51 -10.28 -20.69 -17.00
N GLN A 52 -9.57 -20.57 -18.11
CA GLN A 52 -8.65 -21.61 -18.58
C GLN A 52 -7.41 -21.70 -17.67
N LYS A 53 -6.95 -20.57 -17.15
CA LYS A 53 -5.79 -20.49 -16.26
C LYS A 53 -5.92 -19.33 -15.27
N LEU A 54 -5.46 -19.58 -14.05
CA LEU A 54 -5.32 -18.56 -13.00
C LEU A 54 -3.85 -18.40 -12.65
N VAL A 55 -3.38 -17.16 -12.55
CA VAL A 55 -2.01 -16.81 -12.18
C VAL A 55 -2.04 -15.73 -11.12
N LEU A 56 -1.36 -15.98 -10.00
CA LEU A 56 -1.10 -14.93 -9.01
C LEU A 56 0.20 -14.22 -9.36
N HIS A 57 0.10 -12.92 -9.61
CA HIS A 57 1.25 -12.04 -9.81
C HIS A 57 1.49 -11.27 -8.53
N CYS A 58 2.67 -11.45 -7.97
CA CYS A 58 3.11 -10.75 -6.77
C CYS A 58 4.18 -9.72 -7.14
N PHE A 59 3.93 -8.46 -6.80
CA PHE A 59 4.90 -7.37 -6.97
C PHE A 59 5.29 -6.84 -5.59
N SER A 60 6.58 -6.74 -5.34
CA SER A 60 7.14 -6.16 -4.13
C SER A 60 7.99 -4.94 -4.48
N ASP A 61 7.82 -3.86 -3.73
CA ASP A 61 8.65 -2.66 -3.86
C ASP A 61 9.11 -2.18 -2.48
N SER A 62 10.25 -1.50 -2.45
CA SER A 62 10.89 -1.03 -1.23
C SER A 62 11.58 0.30 -1.41
N SER A 63 11.46 1.15 -0.40
CA SER A 63 12.11 2.44 -0.29
C SER A 63 12.62 2.64 1.13
N GLN A 64 13.45 3.66 1.34
CA GLN A 64 13.90 4.02 2.69
C GLN A 64 12.75 4.35 3.65
N ALA A 65 11.60 4.82 3.15
CA ALA A 65 10.46 5.19 3.98
C ALA A 65 9.51 4.01 4.25
N THR A 66 9.28 3.16 3.25
CA THR A 66 8.29 2.07 3.31
C THR A 66 8.68 0.93 2.39
N TYR A 67 8.18 -0.26 2.70
CA TYR A 67 8.18 -1.40 1.79
C TYR A 67 6.78 -2.02 1.75
N GLY A 68 6.42 -2.63 0.62
CA GLY A 68 5.10 -3.23 0.47
C GLY A 68 4.95 -4.12 -0.74
N VAL A 69 3.96 -4.99 -0.64
CA VAL A 69 3.61 -6.00 -1.63
C VAL A 69 2.19 -5.77 -2.13
N VAL A 70 1.97 -6.12 -3.39
CA VAL A 70 0.66 -6.18 -4.02
C VAL A 70 0.51 -7.48 -4.81
N ILE A 71 -0.64 -8.12 -4.66
CA ILE A 71 -0.96 -9.40 -5.31
C ILE A 71 -2.14 -9.18 -6.26
N TYR A 72 -1.96 -9.53 -7.52
CA TYR A 72 -2.99 -9.53 -8.54
C TYR A 72 -3.32 -10.96 -8.96
N LEU A 73 -4.61 -11.24 -9.17
CA LEU A 73 -5.08 -12.45 -9.83
C LEU A 73 -5.28 -12.13 -11.30
N GLN A 74 -4.53 -12.82 -12.14
CA GLN A 74 -4.73 -12.82 -13.59
C GLN A 74 -5.53 -14.06 -14.00
N CYS A 75 -6.64 -13.83 -14.67
CA CYS A 75 -7.46 -14.87 -15.28
C CYS A 75 -7.20 -14.87 -16.79
N VAL A 76 -6.88 -16.04 -17.33
CA VAL A 76 -6.80 -16.30 -18.78
C VAL A 76 -8.08 -17.04 -19.17
N MET A 77 -8.84 -16.44 -20.08
CA MET A 77 -10.08 -17.01 -20.59
C MET A 77 -9.81 -17.95 -21.78
N PRO A 78 -10.73 -18.87 -22.13
CA PRO A 78 -10.58 -19.78 -23.27
C PRO A 78 -10.41 -19.10 -24.64
N ASN A 79 -10.79 -17.82 -24.75
CA ASN A 79 -10.61 -16.99 -25.95
C ASN A 79 -9.33 -16.13 -25.89
N ASP A 80 -8.36 -16.52 -25.06
CA ASP A 80 -7.11 -15.80 -24.77
C ASP A 80 -7.27 -14.37 -24.22
N THR A 81 -8.47 -14.00 -23.75
CA THR A 81 -8.66 -12.71 -23.06
C THR A 81 -8.05 -12.76 -21.65
N LEU A 82 -7.29 -11.72 -21.31
CA LEU A 82 -6.65 -11.57 -20.01
C LEU A 82 -7.38 -10.53 -19.17
N THR A 83 -7.65 -10.87 -17.92
CA THR A 83 -8.14 -9.90 -16.92
C THR A 83 -7.31 -10.01 -15.65
N SER A 84 -6.95 -8.87 -15.08
CA SER A 84 -6.19 -8.81 -13.83
C SER A 84 -6.96 -8.02 -12.78
N LYS A 85 -7.09 -8.57 -11.57
CA LYS A 85 -7.78 -7.94 -10.44
C LYS A 85 -6.88 -7.93 -9.22
N LEU A 86 -6.91 -6.83 -8.47
CA LEU A 86 -6.21 -6.71 -7.19
C LEU A 86 -6.84 -7.67 -6.18
N VAL A 87 -6.03 -8.52 -5.54
CA VAL A 87 -6.47 -9.47 -4.52
C VAL A 87 -6.17 -8.93 -3.14
N ALA A 88 -4.92 -8.54 -2.93
CA ALA A 88 -4.43 -8.09 -1.64
C ALA A 88 -3.27 -7.12 -1.82
N SER A 89 -3.08 -6.26 -0.83
CA SER A 89 -1.87 -5.46 -0.71
C SER A 89 -1.50 -5.31 0.76
N LYS A 90 -0.21 -5.18 1.03
CA LYS A 90 0.28 -4.97 2.39
C LYS A 90 1.50 -4.07 2.35
N SER A 91 1.47 -3.02 3.17
CA SER A 91 2.58 -2.06 3.29
C SER A 91 3.00 -1.90 4.74
N ARG A 92 4.30 -1.68 4.95
CA ARG A 92 4.91 -1.40 6.24
C ARG A 92 5.77 -0.14 6.14
N VAL A 93 5.80 0.61 7.24
CA VAL A 93 6.73 1.73 7.38
C VAL A 93 8.08 1.16 7.79
N SER A 94 9.14 1.64 7.14
CA SER A 94 10.50 1.22 7.44
C SER A 94 10.87 1.64 8.88
N PRO A 95 11.71 0.85 9.58
CA PRO A 95 12.19 1.21 10.91
C PRO A 95 12.89 2.58 10.90
N LEU A 96 12.76 3.34 12.00
CA LEU A 96 13.46 4.62 12.16
C LEU A 96 14.98 4.47 12.13
N LYS A 97 15.48 3.32 12.63
CA LYS A 97 16.88 2.95 12.45
C LYS A 97 17.10 2.57 11.00
N THR A 98 17.99 3.30 10.31
CA THR A 98 18.28 3.08 8.90
C THR A 98 18.63 1.62 8.61
N VAL A 99 17.92 1.06 7.64
CA VAL A 99 18.16 -0.28 7.08
C VAL A 99 18.51 -0.08 5.60
N SER A 100 19.42 -0.90 5.07
CA SER A 100 19.77 -0.81 3.65
C SER A 100 18.57 -1.20 2.77
N ILE A 101 18.46 -0.59 1.58
CA ILE A 101 17.39 -0.91 0.61
C ILE A 101 17.33 -2.41 0.30
N PRO A 102 18.46 -3.11 0.03
CA PRO A 102 18.42 -4.55 -0.22
C PRO A 102 17.83 -5.39 0.92
N ARG A 103 18.02 -4.96 2.17
CA ARG A 103 17.40 -5.65 3.33
C ARG A 103 15.91 -5.37 3.42
N LEU A 104 15.46 -4.17 3.04
CA LEU A 104 14.04 -3.84 2.97
C LEU A 104 13.35 -4.60 1.83
N GLU A 105 14.01 -4.73 0.67
CA GLU A 105 13.54 -5.58 -0.43
C GLU A 105 13.37 -7.03 0.04
N LEU A 106 14.34 -7.58 0.77
CA LEU A 106 14.23 -8.91 1.36
C LEU A 106 13.05 -9.02 2.36
N CYS A 107 12.84 -8.00 3.20
CA CYS A 107 11.68 -7.95 4.09
C CYS A 107 10.35 -7.89 3.33
N CYS A 108 10.35 -7.23 2.17
CA CYS A 108 9.20 -7.13 1.29
C CYS A 108 8.90 -8.46 0.60
N CYS A 109 9.92 -9.17 0.13
CA CYS A 109 9.79 -10.54 -0.36
C CYS A 109 9.26 -11.49 0.73
N LEU A 110 9.74 -11.34 1.98
CA LEU A 110 9.19 -12.10 3.10
C LEU A 110 7.73 -11.75 3.39
N LEU A 111 7.33 -10.50 3.17
CA LEU A 111 5.92 -10.09 3.31
C LEU A 111 5.01 -10.70 2.24
N ALA A 112 5.59 -11.09 1.10
CA ALA A 112 4.92 -11.73 -0.02
C ALA A 112 4.74 -13.25 0.15
N ALA A 113 5.56 -13.88 0.99
CA ALA A 113 5.54 -15.33 1.26
C ALA A 113 4.47 -15.70 2.29
#